data_AF-A0A534WMS0-F1
#
_entry.id   AF-A0A534WMS0-F1
#
_cell.length_a   1.000
_cell.length_b   1.000
_cell.length_c   1.000
_cell.angle_alpha   90.00
_cell.angle_beta   90.00
_cell.angle_gamma   90.00
#
_symmetry.space_group_name_H-M   'P 1'
#
loop_
_entity.id
_entity.type
_entity.pdbx_description
1 polymer ?
#
loop_
_entity_poly.entity_id
_entity_poly.type
_entity_poly.pdbx_seq_one_letter_code
_entity_poly.pdbx_strand_id
1 'polypeptide(L)'
;SQDAIWAYVPSTRRARRVNAASRSDPVAGLDIFADDLNCYAGKVEYYQWKLVGEQTILAPLLQPYPFPMKSVSPTRQLIDTPYMSAGYEVPNRRGAPWWIQDHLVFVKRPVWVVEGQSSDPYYNFGKVIMYFDKEMYRIYWKLVHNRGGEYFYTAMCGYHFVKNDETFSAVFPNLVVGVNDKTNRAALGGRFQSSFLEQHWDPGYFSLRTITHMTD
;
A
#
# COMPACT_ATOMS: atom_id res chain seq x y z
N SER A 1 20.18 -9.07 2.06
CA SER A 1 18.83 -9.15 2.64
C SER A 1 18.55 -10.58 3.10
N GLN A 2 17.95 -10.77 4.28
CA GLN A 2 17.59 -12.09 4.84
C GLN A 2 16.20 -12.59 4.40
N ASP A 3 15.43 -11.81 3.62
CA ASP A 3 14.06 -12.19 3.28
C ASP A 3 14.02 -13.27 2.20
N ALA A 4 13.04 -14.16 2.30
CA ALA A 4 12.74 -15.16 1.27
C ALA A 4 11.44 -14.79 0.56
N ILE A 5 11.55 -14.33 -0.69
CA ILE A 5 10.40 -14.02 -1.55
C ILE A 5 10.30 -15.09 -2.62
N TRP A 6 9.08 -15.58 -2.85
CA TRP A 6 8.77 -16.56 -3.89
C TRP A 6 7.59 -16.08 -4.71
N ALA A 7 7.69 -16.24 -6.03
CA ALA A 7 6.60 -15.97 -6.95
C ALA A 7 6.20 -17.26 -7.66
N TYR A 8 4.90 -17.54 -7.71
CA TYR A 8 4.37 -18.63 -8.51
C TYR A 8 4.09 -18.14 -9.94
N VAL A 9 4.55 -18.91 -10.93
CA VAL A 9 4.34 -18.61 -12.36
C VAL A 9 3.34 -19.62 -12.92
N PRO A 10 2.05 -19.26 -13.07
CA PRO A 10 0.99 -20.21 -13.44
C PRO A 10 1.25 -20.92 -14.78
N SER A 11 1.81 -20.21 -15.77
CA SER A 11 2.10 -20.78 -17.09
C SER A 11 3.11 -21.93 -17.08
N THR A 12 4.01 -21.96 -16.10
CA THR A 12 4.99 -23.04 -15.93
C THR A 12 4.73 -23.91 -14.71
N ARG A 13 3.71 -23.55 -13.90
CA ARG A 13 3.37 -24.17 -12.62
C ARG A 13 4.57 -24.32 -11.68
N ARG A 14 5.40 -23.28 -11.59
CA ARG A 14 6.62 -23.30 -10.77
C ARG A 14 6.65 -22.12 -9.82
N ALA A 15 7.05 -22.39 -8.57
CA ALA A 15 7.52 -21.36 -7.66
C ALA A 15 8.98 -21.03 -7.98
N ARG A 16 9.29 -19.74 -8.05
CA ARG A 16 10.64 -19.22 -8.27
C ARG A 16 11.02 -18.29 -7.14
N ARG A 17 12.26 -18.42 -6.66
CA ARG A 17 12.80 -17.48 -5.69
C ARG A 17 13.05 -16.14 -6.38
N VAL A 18 12.57 -15.07 -5.77
CA VAL A 18 12.79 -13.69 -6.21
C VAL A 18 13.85 -13.07 -5.31
N ASN A 19 14.69 -12.21 -5.90
CA ASN A 19 15.69 -11.51 -5.13
C ASN A 19 15.02 -10.51 -4.18
N ALA A 20 15.21 -10.65 -2.87
CA ALA A 20 14.66 -9.71 -1.89
C ALA A 20 15.17 -8.27 -2.04
N ALA A 21 16.26 -8.05 -2.80
CA ALA A 21 16.75 -6.73 -3.14
C ALA A 21 15.86 -5.99 -4.16
N SER A 22 15.01 -6.68 -4.92
CA SER A 22 14.13 -6.09 -5.94
C SER A 22 12.89 -5.39 -5.37
N ARG A 23 12.91 -4.99 -4.09
CA ARG A 23 11.76 -4.36 -3.43
C ARG A 23 11.38 -3.01 -4.04
N SER A 24 12.36 -2.27 -4.55
CA SER A 24 12.15 -1.02 -5.26
C SER A 24 11.96 -1.22 -6.77
N ASP A 25 11.69 -2.44 -7.22
CA ASP A 25 11.32 -2.71 -8.61
C ASP A 25 9.80 -2.58 -8.79
N PRO A 26 9.35 -2.14 -9.98
CA PRO A 26 7.93 -2.06 -10.28
C PRO A 26 7.29 -3.46 -10.30
N VAL A 27 6.11 -3.58 -9.68
CA VAL A 27 5.36 -4.83 -9.63
C VAL A 27 4.66 -5.06 -10.96
N ALA A 28 4.99 -6.15 -11.64
CA ALA A 28 4.34 -6.56 -12.90
C ALA A 28 4.26 -5.46 -13.98
N GLY A 29 5.24 -4.55 -14.01
CA GLY A 29 5.30 -3.45 -14.99
C GLY A 29 4.44 -2.23 -14.66
N LEU A 30 3.79 -2.19 -13.50
CA LEU A 30 3.01 -1.05 -13.01
C LEU A 30 3.91 0.06 -12.48
N ASP A 31 3.42 1.31 -12.46
CA ASP A 31 4.02 2.40 -11.66
C ASP A 31 3.61 2.28 -10.17
N ILE A 32 3.70 1.07 -9.63
CA ILE A 32 3.60 0.74 -8.20
C ILE A 32 4.76 -0.22 -7.92
N PHE A 33 5.51 0.06 -6.86
CA PHE A 33 6.68 -0.72 -6.48
C PHE A 33 6.34 -1.66 -5.33
N ALA A 34 7.08 -2.76 -5.17
CA ALA A 34 6.80 -3.70 -4.08
C ALA A 34 6.96 -3.02 -2.70
N ASP A 35 7.82 -2.01 -2.63
CA ASP A 35 8.00 -1.13 -1.49
C ASP A 35 6.80 -0.21 -1.18
N ASP A 36 5.84 -0.03 -2.09
CA ASP A 36 4.64 0.79 -1.85
C ASP A 36 3.48 -0.03 -1.24
N LEU A 37 3.69 -1.32 -0.96
CA LEU A 37 2.72 -2.11 -0.23
C LEU A 37 2.46 -1.44 1.13
N ASN A 38 1.18 -1.14 1.42
CA ASN A 38 0.78 -0.35 2.58
C ASN A 38 1.46 1.03 2.68
N CYS A 39 1.76 1.64 1.53
CA CYS A 39 2.49 2.89 1.33
C CYS A 39 3.98 2.89 1.65
N TYR A 40 4.44 1.94 2.48
CA TYR A 40 5.86 1.66 2.69
C TYR A 40 5.99 0.26 3.28
N ALA A 41 6.68 -0.62 2.56
CA ALA A 41 7.09 -1.95 3.01
C ALA A 41 8.61 -2.10 3.00
N GLY A 42 9.31 -0.98 3.22
CA GLY A 42 10.75 -0.96 3.28
C GLY A 42 11.33 -1.33 4.64
N LYS A 43 12.63 -1.64 4.63
CA LYS A 43 13.39 -1.95 5.84
C LYS A 43 13.77 -0.66 6.55
N VAL A 44 13.05 -0.34 7.62
CA VAL A 44 13.25 0.89 8.40
C VAL A 44 14.70 1.02 8.89
N GLU A 45 15.34 -0.10 9.19
CA GLU A 45 16.72 -0.18 9.67
C GLU A 45 17.77 0.13 8.60
N TYR A 46 17.43 0.08 7.31
CA TYR A 46 18.36 0.41 6.22
C TYR A 46 18.35 1.89 5.86
N TYR A 47 17.53 2.68 6.54
CA TYR A 47 17.37 4.09 6.24
C TYR A 47 18.00 4.98 7.30
N GLN A 48 18.60 6.07 6.82
CA GLN A 48 18.86 7.24 7.62
C GLN A 48 17.65 8.15 7.53
N TRP A 49 17.03 8.42 8.69
CA TRP A 49 15.79 9.19 8.79
C TRP A 49 16.05 10.57 9.36
N LYS A 50 15.30 11.55 8.85
CA LYS A 50 15.31 12.92 9.36
C LYS A 50 13.88 13.43 9.44
N LEU A 51 13.45 13.84 10.63
CA LEU A 51 12.23 14.63 10.77
C LEU A 51 12.50 16.03 10.20
N VAL A 52 11.81 16.39 9.12
CA VAL A 52 12.02 17.68 8.43
C VAL A 52 10.94 18.71 8.76
N GLY A 53 9.84 18.28 9.37
CA GLY A 53 8.83 19.20 9.86
C GLY A 53 7.52 18.51 10.22
N GLU A 54 6.51 19.34 10.44
CA GLU A 54 5.16 18.94 10.77
C GLU A 54 4.19 19.81 9.96
N GLN A 55 3.07 19.24 9.55
CA GLN A 55 2.06 19.99 8.80
C GLN A 55 0.67 19.38 8.95
N THR A 56 -0.35 20.09 8.48
CA THR A 56 -1.69 19.54 8.27
C THR A 56 -1.88 19.28 6.79
N ILE A 57 -2.22 18.05 6.43
CA ILE A 57 -2.52 17.67 5.05
C ILE A 57 -3.98 17.27 4.87
N LEU A 58 -4.38 17.15 3.61
CA LEU A 58 -5.55 16.41 3.20
C LEU A 58 -5.16 14.93 3.01
N ALA A 59 -5.66 14.08 3.90
CA ALA A 59 -5.41 12.65 3.94
C ALA A 59 -6.52 11.86 3.22
N PRO A 60 -6.19 10.95 2.29
CA PRO A 60 -7.18 10.12 1.63
C PRO A 60 -7.72 9.04 2.59
N LEU A 61 -9.03 9.00 2.76
CA LEU A 61 -9.75 8.01 3.54
C LEU A 61 -11.01 7.58 2.79
N LEU A 62 -11.48 6.34 2.99
CA LEU A 62 -12.78 5.95 2.44
C LEU A 62 -13.90 6.74 3.14
N GLN A 63 -13.82 6.85 4.46
CA GLN A 63 -14.66 7.69 5.32
C GLN A 63 -13.93 7.94 6.66
N PRO A 64 -14.30 8.99 7.42
CA PRO A 64 -13.66 9.29 8.71
C PRO A 64 -14.15 8.40 9.87
N TYR A 65 -15.07 7.47 9.62
CA TYR A 65 -15.67 6.60 10.64
C TYR A 65 -15.36 5.12 10.36
N PRO A 66 -15.31 4.25 11.38
CA PRO A 66 -15.06 2.84 11.17
C PRO A 66 -16.19 2.12 10.44
N PHE A 67 -15.82 1.20 9.56
CA PHE A 67 -16.71 0.16 9.06
C PHE A 67 -16.91 -0.92 10.13
N PRO A 68 -18.10 -1.52 10.22
CA PRO A 68 -18.35 -2.62 11.14
C PRO A 68 -17.64 -3.90 10.68
N MET A 69 -17.28 -4.75 11.64
CA MET A 69 -16.79 -6.10 11.39
C MET A 69 -17.92 -7.11 11.58
N LYS A 70 -18.07 -8.05 10.64
CA LYS A 70 -19.06 -9.13 10.73
C LYS A 70 -18.37 -10.46 11.01
N SER A 71 -18.59 -11.03 12.19
CA SER A 71 -18.14 -12.40 12.50
C SER A 71 -18.83 -13.42 11.60
N VAL A 72 -18.04 -14.29 10.96
CA VAL A 72 -18.54 -15.39 10.13
C VAL A 72 -18.10 -16.77 10.64
N SER A 73 -17.10 -16.81 11.50
CA SER A 73 -16.70 -17.97 12.29
C SER A 73 -16.13 -17.49 13.63
N PRO A 74 -15.79 -18.40 14.57
CA PRO A 74 -15.10 -18.01 15.81
C PRO A 74 -13.75 -17.31 15.59
N THR A 75 -13.12 -17.46 14.42
CA THR A 75 -11.78 -16.93 14.14
C THR A 75 -11.74 -15.94 12.98
N ARG A 76 -12.83 -15.81 12.22
CA ARG A 76 -12.90 -14.98 11.01
C ARG A 76 -13.97 -13.91 11.10
N GLN A 77 -13.55 -12.69 10.78
CA GLN A 77 -14.41 -11.52 10.64
C GLN A 77 -14.25 -10.94 9.25
N LEU A 78 -15.37 -10.63 8.59
CA LEU A 78 -15.40 -9.96 7.30
C LEU A 78 -15.64 -8.47 7.48
N ILE A 79 -15.07 -7.70 6.56
CA ILE A 79 -15.21 -6.25 6.45
C ILE A 79 -15.59 -5.95 5.01
N ASP A 80 -16.77 -5.38 4.81
CA ASP A 80 -17.24 -4.94 3.51
C ASP A 80 -16.97 -3.43 3.36
N THR A 81 -16.37 -3.04 2.23
CA THR A 81 -16.08 -1.65 1.89
C THR A 81 -16.62 -1.32 0.49
N PRO A 82 -17.05 -0.07 0.24
CA PRO A 82 -17.49 0.32 -1.09
C PRO A 82 -16.32 0.28 -2.08
N TYR A 83 -16.63 -0.05 -3.34
CA TYR A 83 -15.63 0.02 -4.42
C TYR A 83 -15.28 1.47 -4.73
N MET A 84 -14.01 1.73 -5.03
CA MET A 84 -13.53 3.06 -5.46
C MET A 84 -13.36 3.09 -6.97
N SER A 85 -14.39 3.57 -7.68
CA SER A 85 -14.34 3.73 -9.14
C SER A 85 -13.28 4.77 -9.53
N ALA A 86 -12.47 4.46 -10.52
CA ALA A 86 -11.56 5.39 -11.17
C ALA A 86 -12.22 6.08 -12.37
N GLY A 87 -11.64 7.19 -12.82
CA GLY A 87 -12.16 7.97 -13.94
C GLY A 87 -12.33 7.17 -15.24
N TYR A 88 -11.42 6.24 -15.54
CA TYR A 88 -11.48 5.38 -16.71
C TYR A 88 -12.63 4.35 -16.65
N GLU A 89 -13.22 4.12 -15.48
CA GLU A 89 -14.33 3.19 -15.28
C GLU A 89 -15.69 3.88 -15.42
N VAL A 90 -15.72 5.22 -15.37
CA VAL A 90 -16.95 5.99 -15.32
C VAL A 90 -17.09 6.83 -16.60
N PRO A 91 -18.17 6.66 -17.38
CA PRO A 91 -18.38 7.41 -18.62
C PRO A 91 -18.39 8.93 -18.40
N ASN A 92 -17.85 9.68 -19.36
CA ASN A 92 -17.87 11.15 -19.41
C ASN A 92 -17.24 11.87 -18.20
N ARG A 93 -16.37 11.22 -17.43
CA ARG A 93 -15.64 11.91 -16.34
C ARG A 93 -14.59 12.87 -16.88
N ARG A 94 -14.35 13.92 -16.10
CA ARG A 94 -13.31 14.94 -16.34
C ARG A 94 -12.13 14.70 -15.40
N GLY A 95 -10.95 15.15 -15.82
CA GLY A 95 -9.71 15.02 -15.06
C GLY A 95 -8.90 13.79 -15.48
N ALA A 96 -7.92 13.43 -14.66
CA ALA A 96 -7.04 12.31 -14.95
C ALA A 96 -7.84 10.98 -14.92
N PRO A 97 -7.70 10.09 -15.93
CA PRO A 97 -8.45 8.84 -15.98
C PRO A 97 -8.22 7.93 -14.76
N TRP A 98 -7.05 7.99 -14.15
CA TRP A 98 -6.71 7.21 -12.95
C TRP A 98 -7.24 7.81 -11.65
N TRP A 99 -7.81 9.02 -11.65
CA TRP A 99 -8.28 9.66 -10.42
C TRP A 99 -9.50 8.93 -9.85
N ILE A 100 -9.51 8.71 -8.54
CA ILE A 100 -10.63 8.07 -7.83
C ILE A 100 -11.82 9.04 -7.77
N GLN A 101 -12.98 8.53 -8.14
CA GLN A 101 -14.18 9.31 -8.41
C GLN A 101 -15.21 9.21 -7.29
N ASP A 102 -15.30 8.05 -6.65
CA ASP A 102 -16.33 7.72 -5.66
C ASP A 102 -15.66 7.11 -4.42
N HIS A 103 -16.30 7.28 -3.26
CA HIS A 103 -15.92 6.64 -1.99
C HIS A 103 -14.48 6.91 -1.50
N LEU A 104 -13.91 8.05 -1.91
CA LEU A 104 -12.67 8.58 -1.35
C LEU A 104 -12.91 10.03 -0.91
N VAL A 105 -12.66 10.31 0.36
CA VAL A 105 -12.73 11.63 0.96
C VAL A 105 -11.35 12.08 1.42
N PHE A 106 -11.18 13.40 1.50
CA PHE A 106 -9.95 14.02 1.98
C PHE A 106 -10.22 14.71 3.32
N VAL A 107 -9.57 14.21 4.38
CA VAL A 107 -9.76 14.69 5.75
C VAL A 107 -8.50 15.40 6.21
N LYS A 108 -8.64 16.53 6.91
CA LYS A 108 -7.49 17.23 7.50
C LYS A 108 -6.84 16.35 8.57
N ARG A 109 -5.55 16.06 8.44
CA ARG A 109 -4.80 15.25 9.40
C ARG A 109 -3.45 15.89 9.73
N PRO A 110 -3.04 15.93 11.01
CA PRO A 110 -1.69 16.34 11.39
C PRO A 110 -0.70 15.23 11.02
N VAL A 111 0.43 15.61 10.43
CA VAL A 111 1.48 14.68 10.04
C VAL A 111 2.87 15.15 10.45
N TRP A 112 3.77 14.19 10.65
CA TRP A 112 5.21 14.39 10.54
C TRP A 112 5.64 14.24 9.09
N VAL A 113 6.56 15.10 8.66
CA VAL A 113 7.21 15.01 7.37
C VAL A 113 8.59 14.44 7.62
N VAL A 114 8.85 13.25 7.09
CA VAL A 114 10.06 12.49 7.37
C VAL A 114 10.77 12.24 6.04
N GLU A 115 12.02 12.67 5.98
CA GLU A 115 12.93 12.34 4.90
C GLU A 115 13.66 11.04 5.25
N GLY A 116 13.81 10.17 4.26
CA GLY A 116 14.57 8.94 4.36
C GLY A 116 15.54 8.78 3.20
N GLN A 117 16.74 8.31 3.49
CA GLN A 117 17.69 7.85 2.48
C GLN A 117 18.15 6.43 2.82
N SER A 118 17.90 5.48 1.91
CA SER A 118 18.36 4.10 2.08
C SER A 118 19.88 4.03 1.92
N SER A 119 20.51 3.25 2.80
CA SER A 119 21.91 2.84 2.73
C SER A 119 22.12 1.54 1.94
N ASP A 120 21.04 0.86 1.53
CA ASP A 120 21.10 -0.34 0.71
C ASP A 120 21.48 0.01 -0.74
N PRO A 121 22.66 -0.43 -1.24
CA PRO A 121 23.13 -0.10 -2.59
C PRO A 121 22.28 -0.73 -3.71
N TYR A 122 21.41 -1.69 -3.39
CA TYR A 122 20.48 -2.29 -4.34
C TYR A 122 19.11 -1.61 -4.36
N TYR A 123 18.89 -0.62 -3.50
CA TYR A 123 17.63 0.12 -3.45
C TYR A 123 17.60 1.21 -4.52
N ASN A 124 16.66 1.13 -5.47
CA ASN A 124 16.65 1.96 -6.68
C ASN A 124 16.33 3.44 -6.40
N PHE A 125 15.58 3.71 -5.32
CA PHE A 125 15.21 5.07 -4.99
C PHE A 125 16.37 5.79 -4.30
N GLY A 126 16.49 7.10 -4.56
CA GLY A 126 17.29 8.00 -3.76
C GLY A 126 16.51 8.41 -2.51
N LYS A 127 16.39 9.72 -2.32
CA LYS A 127 15.64 10.31 -1.22
C LYS A 127 14.14 10.00 -1.33
N VAL A 128 13.52 9.64 -0.21
CA VAL A 128 12.07 9.55 -0.07
C VAL A 128 11.59 10.54 0.99
N ILE A 129 10.43 11.14 0.77
CA ILE A 129 9.76 12.01 1.74
C ILE A 129 8.40 11.42 2.04
N MET A 130 8.14 11.11 3.30
CA MET A 130 6.92 10.44 3.76
C MET A 130 6.16 11.30 4.76
N TYR A 131 4.84 11.24 4.65
CA TYR A 131 3.91 12.03 5.45
C TYR A 131 3.21 11.08 6.42
N PHE A 132 3.76 10.97 7.63
CA PHE A 132 3.28 10.07 8.69
C PHE A 132 2.20 10.74 9.52
N ASP A 133 1.01 10.14 9.58
CA ASP A 133 -0.07 10.55 10.48
C ASP A 133 0.39 10.54 11.94
N LYS A 134 0.10 11.61 12.68
CA LYS A 134 0.55 11.74 14.08
C LYS A 134 -0.20 10.87 15.08
N GLU A 135 -1.36 10.35 14.73
CA GLU A 135 -2.18 9.55 15.63
C GLU A 135 -2.13 8.06 15.26
N MET A 136 -2.06 7.75 13.97
CA MET A 136 -2.17 6.40 13.43
C MET A 136 -0.84 5.87 12.87
N TYR A 137 0.17 6.73 12.74
CA TYR A 137 1.50 6.39 12.23
C TYR A 137 1.51 5.80 10.80
N ARG A 138 0.40 5.96 10.05
CA ARG A 138 0.27 5.56 8.65
C ARG A 138 0.83 6.63 7.73
N ILE A 139 1.34 6.22 6.57
CA ILE A 139 1.87 7.11 5.55
C ILE A 139 0.76 7.41 4.53
N TYR A 140 0.43 8.67 4.32
CA TYR A 140 -0.55 9.06 3.31
C TYR A 140 0.08 9.40 1.96
N TRP A 141 1.28 9.99 2.00
CA TRP A 141 2.00 10.43 0.82
C TRP A 141 3.45 10.01 0.94
N LYS A 142 4.00 9.50 -0.15
CA LYS A 142 5.40 9.13 -0.30
C LYS A 142 5.91 9.69 -1.61
N LEU A 143 6.76 10.71 -1.53
CA LEU A 143 7.41 11.33 -2.68
C LEU A 143 8.78 10.69 -2.84
N VAL A 144 9.10 10.27 -4.06
CA VAL A 144 10.29 9.47 -4.36
C VAL A 144 11.15 10.21 -5.38
N HIS A 145 12.44 10.26 -5.07
CA HIS A 145 13.46 10.87 -5.90
C HIS A 145 14.38 9.79 -6.46
N ASN A 146 15.00 10.06 -7.60
CA ASN A 146 16.06 9.23 -8.13
C ASN A 146 17.36 9.43 -7.33
N ARG A 147 18.39 8.62 -7.61
CA ARG A 147 19.70 8.74 -6.94
C ARG A 147 20.43 10.06 -7.21
N GLY A 148 20.04 10.79 -8.26
CA GLY A 148 20.51 12.15 -8.53
C GLY A 148 19.78 13.24 -7.74
N GLY A 149 18.78 12.88 -6.92
CA GLY A 149 18.01 13.81 -6.09
C GLY A 149 16.82 14.46 -6.80
N GLU A 150 16.54 14.12 -8.05
CA GLU A 150 15.39 14.63 -8.81
C GLU A 150 14.12 13.84 -8.45
N TYR A 151 13.04 14.54 -8.14
CA TYR A 151 11.72 13.97 -7.94
C TYR A 151 11.21 13.29 -9.22
N PHE A 152 10.56 12.13 -9.11
CA PHE A 152 9.94 11.49 -10.28
C PHE A 152 8.61 10.79 -10.02
N TYR A 153 8.29 10.47 -8.76
CA TYR A 153 7.17 9.61 -8.42
C TYR A 153 6.53 9.99 -7.09
N THR A 154 5.21 9.86 -7.00
CA THR A 154 4.45 9.96 -5.76
C THR A 154 3.53 8.77 -5.59
N ALA A 155 3.48 8.22 -4.38
CA ALA A 155 2.44 7.29 -3.96
C ALA A 155 1.49 8.00 -2.99
N MET A 156 0.20 7.97 -3.32
CA MET A 156 -0.90 8.36 -2.43
C MET A 156 -1.57 7.10 -1.88
N CYS A 157 -1.76 7.02 -0.57
CA CYS A 157 -2.43 5.86 0.04
C CYS A 157 -3.68 6.23 0.81
N GLY A 158 -4.74 5.48 0.52
CA GLY A 158 -6.03 5.60 1.17
C GLY A 158 -6.26 4.48 2.17
N TYR A 159 -6.86 4.84 3.30
CA TYR A 159 -7.13 3.92 4.40
C TYR A 159 -8.61 3.92 4.77
N HIS A 160 -9.03 2.87 5.46
CA HIS A 160 -10.29 2.85 6.19
C HIS A 160 -10.07 2.35 7.61
N PHE A 161 -11.02 2.68 8.47
CA PHE A 161 -11.06 2.22 9.84
C PHE A 161 -12.04 1.08 9.95
N VAL A 162 -11.75 0.18 10.88
CA VAL A 162 -12.65 -0.92 11.21
C VAL A 162 -12.75 -1.02 12.72
N LYS A 163 -13.93 -1.37 13.21
CA LYS A 163 -14.17 -1.58 14.64
C LYS A 163 -15.15 -2.75 14.84
N ASN A 164 -14.92 -3.58 15.84
CA ASN A 164 -15.90 -4.58 16.30
C ASN A 164 -16.75 -4.03 17.46
N ASP A 165 -17.82 -4.75 17.82
CA ASP A 165 -18.74 -4.33 18.89
C ASP A 165 -18.14 -4.41 20.30
N GLU A 166 -16.91 -4.93 20.44
CA GLU A 166 -16.22 -5.11 21.70
C GLU A 166 -15.21 -3.97 21.92
N THR A 167 -13.93 -4.23 21.65
CA THR A 167 -12.82 -3.31 21.95
C THR A 167 -11.77 -3.23 20.85
N PHE A 168 -11.92 -3.99 19.76
CA PHE A 168 -10.93 -4.05 18.70
C PHE A 168 -11.21 -3.01 17.62
N SER A 169 -10.20 -2.23 17.27
CA SER A 169 -10.21 -1.32 16.13
C SER A 169 -8.88 -1.36 15.41
N ALA A 170 -8.90 -1.21 14.09
CA ALA A 170 -7.70 -1.22 13.28
C ALA A 170 -7.80 -0.29 12.07
N VAL A 171 -6.64 0.03 11.49
CA VAL A 171 -6.52 0.81 10.25
C VAL A 171 -6.10 -0.11 9.13
N PHE A 172 -6.90 -0.17 8.07
CA PHE A 172 -6.69 -1.03 6.92
C PHE A 172 -6.27 -0.20 5.70
N PRO A 173 -5.20 -0.60 4.99
CA PRO A 173 -4.86 -0.03 3.70
C PRO A 173 -5.92 -0.50 2.68
N ASN A 174 -6.39 0.42 1.84
CA ASN A 174 -7.34 0.06 0.79
C ASN A 174 -6.89 0.55 -0.58
N LEU A 175 -6.24 1.72 -0.68
CA LEU A 175 -5.86 2.31 -1.95
C LEU A 175 -4.36 2.62 -1.96
N VAL A 176 -3.71 2.35 -3.09
CA VAL A 176 -2.45 2.98 -3.47
C VAL A 176 -2.62 3.55 -4.87
N VAL A 177 -2.30 4.83 -5.05
CA VAL A 177 -2.21 5.48 -6.35
C VAL A 177 -0.76 5.87 -6.55
N GLY A 178 -0.09 5.17 -7.45
CA GLY A 178 1.26 5.51 -7.87
C GLY A 178 1.19 6.40 -9.10
N VAL A 179 1.82 7.58 -9.04
CA VAL A 179 1.91 8.51 -10.17
C VAL A 179 3.38 8.76 -10.46
N ASN A 180 3.80 8.35 -11.65
CA ASN A 180 5.13 8.61 -12.18
C ASN A 180 5.07 9.85 -13.08
N ASP A 181 5.30 11.01 -12.47
CA ASP A 181 5.21 12.31 -13.15
C ASP A 181 6.24 12.46 -14.28
N LYS A 182 7.39 11.77 -14.17
CA LYS A 182 8.43 11.82 -15.22
C LYS A 182 8.03 11.11 -16.50
N THR A 183 7.20 10.06 -16.40
CA THR A 183 6.71 9.30 -17.56
C THR A 183 5.25 9.60 -17.89
N ASN A 184 4.59 10.46 -17.12
CA ASN A 184 3.16 10.78 -17.21
C ASN A 184 2.29 9.50 -17.19
N ARG A 185 2.58 8.60 -16.25
CA ARG A 185 1.85 7.34 -16.06
C ARG A 185 1.38 7.23 -14.62
N ALA A 186 0.32 6.46 -14.41
CA ALA A 186 -0.16 6.14 -13.09
C ALA A 186 -0.71 4.73 -13.04
N ALA A 187 -0.70 4.14 -11.85
CA ALA A 187 -1.28 2.84 -11.57
C ALA A 187 -2.08 2.89 -10.26
N LEU A 188 -3.15 2.10 -10.23
CA LEU A 188 -3.99 1.91 -9.05
C LEU A 188 -3.78 0.52 -8.48
N GLY A 189 -3.60 0.44 -7.17
CA GLY A 189 -3.53 -0.79 -6.40
C GLY A 189 -4.59 -0.80 -5.31
N GLY A 190 -5.01 -2.01 -4.91
CA GLY A 190 -6.03 -2.21 -3.89
C GLY A 190 -7.45 -2.02 -4.42
N ARG A 191 -8.24 -1.15 -3.79
CA ARG A 191 -9.67 -0.90 -4.03
C ARG A 191 -10.53 -2.12 -3.72
N PHE A 192 -10.18 -2.81 -2.64
CA PHE A 192 -10.86 -4.00 -2.19
C PHE A 192 -12.29 -3.66 -1.74
N GLN A 193 -13.25 -4.50 -2.12
CA GLN A 193 -14.64 -4.41 -1.64
C GLN A 193 -14.90 -5.30 -0.43
N SER A 194 -14.03 -6.28 -0.20
CA SER A 194 -14.05 -7.13 0.97
C SER A 194 -12.64 -7.36 1.47
N SER A 195 -12.51 -7.39 2.79
CA SER A 195 -11.32 -7.81 3.49
C SER A 195 -11.72 -8.63 4.70
N PHE A 196 -10.76 -9.28 5.36
CA PHE A 196 -11.06 -10.10 6.52
C PHE A 196 -9.92 -10.08 7.53
N LEU A 197 -10.29 -10.33 8.78
CA LEU A 197 -9.38 -10.68 9.86
C LEU A 197 -9.51 -12.18 10.11
N GLU A 198 -8.38 -12.86 10.17
CA GLU A 198 -8.29 -14.26 10.58
C GLU A 198 -7.34 -14.33 11.77
N GLN A 199 -7.87 -14.81 12.90
CA GLN A 199 -7.12 -14.98 14.14
C GLN A 199 -6.45 -16.35 14.24
N HIS A 200 -6.85 -17.29 13.38
CA HIS A 200 -6.29 -18.64 13.35
C HIS A 200 -5.94 -19.08 11.93
N TRP A 201 -4.66 -18.99 11.59
CA TRP A 201 -4.12 -19.49 10.34
C TRP A 201 -3.52 -20.89 10.52
N ASP A 202 -3.74 -21.76 9.54
CA ASP A 202 -2.95 -22.99 9.39
C ASP A 202 -1.47 -22.62 9.21
N PRO A 203 -0.54 -23.07 10.08
CA PRO A 203 0.88 -22.81 9.94
C PRO A 203 1.46 -23.28 8.59
N GLY A 204 0.86 -24.30 7.96
CA GLY A 204 1.24 -24.79 6.65
C GLY A 204 0.86 -23.86 5.49
N TYR A 205 0.01 -22.86 5.72
CA TYR A 205 -0.50 -21.96 4.69
C TYR A 205 0.62 -21.17 4.01
N PHE A 206 1.57 -20.63 4.77
CA PHE A 206 2.69 -19.83 4.26
C PHE A 206 3.89 -20.70 3.84
N SER A 207 3.63 -21.72 3.00
CA SER A 207 4.65 -22.69 2.55
C SER A 207 4.80 -22.75 1.03
N LEU A 208 5.96 -23.24 0.57
CA LEU A 208 6.20 -23.51 -0.85
C LEU A 208 5.27 -24.58 -1.43
N ARG A 209 4.82 -25.51 -0.59
CA ARG A 209 3.82 -26.50 -0.99
C ARG A 209 2.52 -25.79 -1.31
N THR A 210 2.02 -24.95 -0.41
CA THR A 210 0.75 -24.25 -0.60
C THR A 210 0.76 -23.37 -1.84
N ILE A 211 1.80 -22.55 -2.06
CA ILE A 211 1.86 -21.65 -3.22
C ILE A 211 1.92 -22.40 -4.57
N THR A 212 2.38 -23.67 -4.58
CA THR A 212 2.45 -24.50 -5.79
C THR A 212 1.20 -25.34 -6.03
N HIS A 213 0.29 -25.42 -5.05
CA HIS A 213 -0.93 -26.22 -5.09
C HIS A 213 -2.19 -25.36 -4.89
N MET A 214 -2.12 -24.03 -5.08
CA MET A 214 -3.27 -23.12 -4.87
C MET A 214 -4.45 -23.38 -5.83
N THR A 215 -4.23 -24.14 -6.90
CA THR A 215 -5.23 -24.48 -7.91
C THR A 215 -5.63 -25.94 -7.91
N ASP A 216 -5.07 -26.75 -7.01
CA ASP A 216 -5.46 -28.14 -6.82
C ASP A 216 -6.77 -28.20 -6.01
#